data_AF-A0A497JXS4-F1
#
_entry.id   AF-A0A497JXS4-F1
#
_cell.length_a   1.000
_cell.length_b   1.000
_cell.length_c   1.000
_cell.angle_alpha   90.00
_cell.angle_beta   90.00
_cell.angle_gamma   90.00
#
_symmetry.space_group_name_H-M   'P 1'
#
loop_
_entity.id
_entity.type
_entity.pdbx_description
1 polymer ?
#
loop_
_entity_poly.entity_id
_entity_poly.type
_entity_poly.pdbx_seq_one_letter_code
_entity_poly.pdbx_strand_id
1 'polypeptide(L)'
;MTRVQRERFATQEEYDKVKDSYVMDRKLIEEHGKKDVVIMHPLPRVNEISTDVDDMPNAWYFRQVGHGIYARMAIIALALGLWND
;
A
#
# COMPACT_ATOMS: atom_id res chain seq x y z
N MET A 1 -5.45 0.05 -1.38
CA MET A 1 -5.26 -1.33 -1.87
C MET A 1 -4.68 -2.19 -0.76
N THR A 2 -4.92 -3.50 -0.78
CA THR A 2 -4.37 -4.46 0.19
C THR A 2 -3.91 -5.73 -0.52
N ARG A 3 -2.83 -6.34 -0.02
CA ARG A 3 -2.32 -7.61 -0.54
C ARG A 3 -3.30 -8.75 -0.35
N VAL A 4 -3.58 -9.50 -1.43
CA VAL A 4 -4.19 -10.82 -1.32
C VAL A 4 -3.15 -11.76 -0.73
N GLN A 5 -3.37 -12.20 0.51
CA GLN A 5 -2.40 -12.97 1.29
C GLN A 5 -2.54 -14.46 1.01
N ARG A 6 -1.60 -15.03 0.23
CA ARG A 6 -1.53 -16.46 -0.09
C ARG A 6 -1.62 -17.34 1.17
N GLU A 7 -1.01 -16.91 2.26
CA GLU A 7 -0.99 -17.61 3.54
C GLU A 7 -2.36 -17.73 4.23
N ARG A 8 -3.41 -17.07 3.71
CA ARG A 8 -4.78 -17.15 4.25
C ARG A 8 -5.68 -18.17 3.54
N PHE A 9 -5.19 -18.83 2.50
CA PHE A 9 -5.96 -19.80 1.72
C PHE A 9 -5.60 -21.23 2.12
N ALA A 10 -6.59 -22.13 2.08
CA ALA A 10 -6.37 -23.54 2.39
C ALA A 10 -5.62 -24.25 1.25
N THR A 11 -5.83 -23.79 0.02
CA THR A 11 -5.19 -24.36 -1.18
C THR A 11 -4.65 -23.26 -2.10
N GLN A 12 -3.66 -23.62 -2.91
CA GLN A 12 -3.09 -22.74 -3.93
C GLN A 12 -4.13 -22.37 -5.02
N GLU A 13 -5.01 -23.30 -5.38
CA GLU A 13 -6.04 -23.09 -6.40
C GLU A 13 -7.07 -22.02 -5.99
N GLU A 14 -7.47 -22.00 -4.71
CA GLU A 14 -8.36 -20.95 -4.19
C GLU A 14 -7.71 -19.57 -4.24
N TYR A 15 -6.41 -19.48 -3.91
CA TYR A 15 -5.66 -18.24 -4.02
C TYR A 15 -5.56 -17.75 -5.47
N ASP A 16 -5.22 -18.65 -6.40
CA ASP A 16 -5.05 -18.30 -7.81
C ASP A 16 -6.34 -17.79 -8.46
N LYS A 17 -7.51 -18.22 -7.98
CA LYS A 17 -8.82 -17.71 -8.44
C LYS A 17 -9.06 -16.25 -8.10
N VAL A 18 -8.42 -15.70 -7.07
CA VAL A 18 -8.75 -14.36 -6.53
C VAL A 18 -7.59 -13.37 -6.48
N LYS A 19 -6.34 -13.84 -6.60
CA LYS A 19 -5.14 -12.98 -6.48
C LYS A 19 -5.12 -11.79 -7.45
N ASP A 20 -5.75 -11.94 -8.62
CA ASP A 20 -5.77 -10.92 -9.68
C ASP A 20 -7.18 -10.30 -9.87
N SER A 21 -8.11 -10.51 -8.93
CA SER A 21 -9.47 -9.95 -9.03
C SER A 21 -9.52 -8.43 -8.94
N TYR A 22 -8.53 -7.81 -8.30
CA TYR A 22 -8.49 -6.36 -8.06
C TYR A 22 -7.08 -5.82 -8.29
N VAL A 23 -6.78 -5.50 -9.54
CA VAL A 23 -5.50 -4.91 -9.96
C VAL A 23 -5.71 -3.43 -10.30
N MET A 24 -4.87 -2.58 -9.72
CA MET A 24 -4.82 -1.16 -10.02
C MET A 24 -3.66 -0.87 -10.98
N ASP A 25 -3.97 -0.34 -12.16
CA ASP A 25 -3.00 0.12 -13.16
C ASP A 25 -3.12 1.63 -13.41
N ARG A 26 -2.19 2.19 -14.19
CA ARG A 26 -2.21 3.62 -14.55
C ARG A 26 -3.50 4.01 -15.25
N LYS A 27 -3.97 3.18 -16.17
CA LYS A 27 -5.15 3.46 -17.01
C LYS A 27 -6.38 3.67 -16.14
N LEU A 28 -6.63 2.79 -15.17
CA LEU A 28 -7.73 2.91 -14.21
C LEU A 28 -7.69 4.24 -13.45
N ILE A 29 -6.49 4.67 -13.05
CA ILE A 29 -6.28 5.91 -12.29
C ILE A 29 -6.52 7.13 -13.19
N GLU A 30 -6.05 7.11 -14.43
CA GLU A 30 -6.22 8.22 -15.38
C GLU A 30 -7.67 8.35 -15.85
N GLU A 31 -8.39 7.24 -16.05
CA GLU A 31 -9.77 7.22 -16.54
C GLU A 31 -10.80 7.54 -15.44
N HIS A 32 -10.55 7.11 -14.21
CA HIS A 32 -11.55 7.17 -13.13
C HIS A 32 -11.08 7.87 -11.85
N GLY A 33 -9.77 8.09 -11.69
CA GLY A 33 -9.20 8.73 -10.52
C GLY A 33 -9.45 10.24 -10.53
N LYS A 34 -9.66 10.81 -9.34
CA LYS A 34 -9.56 12.26 -9.17
C LYS A 34 -8.10 12.68 -9.39
N LYS A 35 -7.89 13.87 -9.95
CA LYS A 35 -6.55 14.42 -10.21
C LYS A 35 -5.62 14.36 -8.98
N ASP A 36 -6.17 14.57 -7.79
CA ASP A 36 -5.48 14.62 -6.50
C ASP A 36 -5.63 13.34 -5.67
N VAL A 37 -6.11 12.24 -6.26
CA VAL A 37 -6.25 10.98 -5.52
C VAL A 37 -4.89 10.48 -5.03
N VAL A 38 -4.82 10.09 -3.76
CA VAL A 38 -3.60 9.55 -3.15
C VAL A 38 -3.74 8.03 -3.04
N ILE A 39 -2.74 7.32 -3.56
CA ILE A 39 -2.72 5.84 -3.59
C ILE A 39 -1.79 5.34 -2.48
N MET A 40 -2.36 4.58 -1.55
CA MET A 40 -1.65 3.97 -0.41
C MET A 40 -1.70 2.45 -0.46
N HIS A 41 -0.65 1.84 0.07
CA HIS A 41 -0.48 0.40 0.18
C HIS A 41 0.49 0.06 1.32
N PRO A 42 0.15 -0.86 2.24
CA PRO A 42 1.00 -1.16 3.39
C PRO A 42 2.29 -1.92 3.04
N LEU A 43 2.40 -2.44 1.82
CA LEU A 43 3.47 -3.32 1.34
C LEU A 43 3.64 -4.61 2.17
N PRO A 44 4.37 -5.63 1.66
CA PRO A 44 4.82 -5.77 0.28
C PRO A 44 3.62 -5.95 -0.67
N ARG A 45 3.76 -5.46 -1.91
CA ARG A 45 2.77 -5.72 -2.97
C ARG A 45 3.14 -6.95 -3.78
N VAL A 46 2.14 -7.60 -4.39
CA VAL A 46 2.32 -8.70 -5.35
C VAL A 46 1.89 -8.23 -6.74
N ASN A 47 0.59 -8.28 -7.03
CA ASN A 47 0.02 -7.92 -8.33
C ASN A 47 -1.09 -6.85 -8.21
N GLU A 48 -1.52 -6.54 -6.98
CA GLU A 48 -2.64 -5.65 -6.71
C GLU A 48 -2.39 -4.19 -7.16
N ILE A 49 -1.14 -3.78 -7.36
CA ILE A 49 -0.76 -2.49 -7.96
C ILE A 49 0.31 -2.75 -9.01
N SER A 50 0.02 -2.43 -10.26
CA SER A 50 0.98 -2.51 -11.36
C SER A 50 2.12 -1.51 -11.19
N THR A 51 3.31 -1.86 -11.71
CA THR A 51 4.52 -1.04 -11.59
C THR A 51 4.50 0.22 -12.45
N ASP A 52 3.61 0.30 -13.44
CA ASP A 52 3.38 1.50 -14.26
C ASP A 52 2.75 2.67 -13.49
N VAL A 53 2.31 2.43 -12.25
CA VAL A 53 1.81 3.43 -11.31
C VAL A 53 2.94 4.10 -10.52
N ASP A 54 4.14 3.51 -10.43
CA ASP A 54 5.19 3.88 -9.46
C ASP A 54 5.69 5.32 -9.57
N ASP A 55 5.77 5.83 -10.79
CA ASP A 55 6.25 7.17 -11.14
C ASP A 55 5.12 8.21 -11.17
N MET A 56 3.87 7.80 -10.96
CA MET A 56 2.74 8.73 -10.88
C MET A 56 2.84 9.60 -9.63
N PRO A 57 2.49 10.89 -9.70
CA PRO A 57 2.45 11.76 -8.51
C PRO A 57 1.44 11.29 -7.45
N ASN A 58 0.46 10.48 -7.86
CA ASN A 58 -0.56 9.86 -7.02
C ASN A 58 -0.02 8.69 -6.19
N ALA A 59 1.11 8.08 -6.57
CA ALA A 59 1.69 6.91 -5.90
C ALA A 59 2.41 7.30 -4.60
N TRP A 60 1.76 7.09 -3.47
CA TRP A 60 2.27 7.52 -2.15
C TRP A 60 2.75 6.37 -1.27
N TYR A 61 2.55 5.11 -1.66
CA TYR A 61 2.91 3.96 -0.83
C TYR A 61 4.40 3.90 -0.46
N PHE A 62 5.32 4.38 -1.30
CA PHE A 62 6.73 4.50 -0.91
C PHE A 62 6.96 5.58 0.16
N ARG A 63 6.32 6.75 0.01
CA ARG A 63 6.36 7.83 1.02
C ARG A 63 5.76 7.36 2.33
N GLN A 64 4.63 6.66 2.27
CA GLN A 64 3.94 6.04 3.41
C GLN A 64 4.87 5.13 4.21
N VAL A 65 5.63 4.24 3.55
CA VAL A 65 6.59 3.37 4.24
C VAL A 65 7.71 4.18 4.90
N GLY A 66 8.22 5.21 4.23
CA GLY A 66 9.17 6.16 4.83
C GLY A 66 8.61 6.84 6.08
N HIS A 67 7.34 7.29 6.03
CA HIS A 67 6.65 7.89 7.18
C HIS A 67 6.48 6.91 8.35
N GLY A 68 6.47 5.60 8.10
CA GLY A 68 6.44 4.58 9.15
C GLY A 68 7.63 4.68 10.12
N ILE A 69 8.79 5.17 9.67
CA ILE A 69 9.95 5.41 10.54
C ILE A 69 9.64 6.54 11.53
N TYR A 70 9.22 7.70 11.03
CA TYR A 70 8.92 8.86 11.86
C TYR A 70 7.76 8.60 12.83
N ALA A 71 6.70 7.94 12.36
CA ALA A 71 5.58 7.55 13.20
C ALA A 71 6.00 6.64 14.36
N ARG A 72 6.84 5.63 14.09
CA ARG A 72 7.36 4.74 15.14
C ARG A 72 8.27 5.47 16.12
N MET A 73 9.15 6.34 15.63
CA MET A 73 10.00 7.17 16.50
C MET A 73 9.16 8.02 17.45
N ALA A 74 8.12 8.69 16.94
CA ALA A 74 7.23 9.51 17.75
C ALA A 74 6.46 8.67 18.78
N ILE A 75 5.90 7.53 18.37
CA ILE A 75 5.17 6.62 19.27
C ILE A 75 6.09 6.10 20.39
N ILE A 76 7.32 5.70 20.05
CA ILE A 76 8.30 5.21 21.03
C ILE A 76 8.73 6.32 21.99
N ALA A 77 9.03 7.52 21.48
CA ALA A 77 9.39 8.66 22.31
C ALA A 77 8.28 9.03 23.30
N LEU A 78 7.02 9.06 22.82
CA LEU A 78 5.86 9.31 23.66
C LEU A 78 5.68 8.22 24.73
N ALA A 79 5.79 6.95 24.35
CA ALA A 79 5.64 5.82 25.27
C ALA A 79 6.72 5.79 26.37
N LEU A 80 7.91 6.31 26.09
CA LEU A 80 9.03 6.38 27.03
C LEU A 80 9.07 7.71 27.82
N GLY A 81 8.13 8.64 27.59
CA GLY A 81 8.14 9.97 28.22
C GLY A 81 9.32 10.85 27.79
N LEU A 82 9.86 10.61 26.59
CA LEU A 82 10.97 11.38 26.01
C LEU A 82 10.48 12.56 25.15
N TRP A 83 9.16 12.67 24.96
CA TRP A 83 8.51 13.79 24.28
C TRP A 83 8.09 14.82 25.32
N ASN A 84 8.85 15.92 25.42
CA ASN A 84 8.49 17.07 26.25
C ASN A 84 8.20 18.24 25.30
N ASP A 85 7.07 18.90 25.50
CA ASP A 85 6.69 20.13 24.79
C ASP A 85 7.55 21.33 25.21
#